data_AF-A0A7C3ZAE1-F1
#
_entry.id   AF-A0A7C3ZAE1-F1
#
_cell.length_a   1.000
_cell.length_b   1.000
_cell.length_c   1.000
_cell.angle_alpha   90.00
_cell.angle_beta   90.00
_cell.angle_gamma   90.00
#
_symmetry.space_group_name_H-M   'P 1'
#
loop_
_entity.id
_entity.type
_entity.pdbx_description
1 polymer ?
#
loop_
_entity_poly.entity_id
_entity_poly.type
_entity_poly.pdbx_seq_one_letter_code
_entity_poly.pdbx_strand_id
1 'polypeptide(L)'
;MAYKRCTPTCPFFRCGRKALLTDRRSRNPKVMCSWAGDECKGSLCNYAFCERRLMLADGFCGLEERKEEKRMKSLEEEAEELGRSLKSAQEKLKRSGMREFII
;
A
#
# COMPACT_ATOMS: atom_id res chain seq x y z
N MET A 1 10.31 3.32 -8.39
CA MET A 1 9.13 2.53 -7.99
C MET A 1 9.46 1.05 -8.08
N ALA A 2 9.74 0.40 -6.95
CA ALA A 2 10.02 -1.03 -6.90
C ALA A 2 8.76 -1.75 -6.39
N TYR A 3 7.89 -2.18 -7.30
CA TYR A 3 6.72 -2.99 -6.92
C TYR A 3 7.15 -4.43 -6.64
N LYS A 4 6.99 -4.88 -5.39
CA LYS A 4 7.28 -6.26 -5.01
C LYS A 4 6.08 -7.17 -5.28
N ARG A 5 6.32 -8.30 -5.94
CA ARG A 5 5.31 -9.35 -6.09
C ARG A 5 5.04 -10.04 -4.76
N CYS A 6 3.79 -10.44 -4.53
CA CYS A 6 3.46 -11.24 -3.36
C CYS A 6 4.07 -12.65 -3.47
N THR A 7 4.86 -13.02 -2.48
CA THR A 7 5.52 -14.33 -2.41
C THR A 7 4.85 -15.24 -1.37
N PRO A 8 4.93 -16.57 -1.54
CA PRO A 8 4.38 -17.52 -0.57
C PRO A 8 5.12 -17.55 0.77
N THR A 9 6.30 -16.92 0.83
CA THR A 9 7.08 -16.69 2.06
C THR A 9 6.57 -15.50 2.89
N CYS A 10 5.66 -14.68 2.34
CA CYS A 10 5.07 -13.57 3.07
C CYS A 10 4.17 -14.08 4.22
N PRO A 11 4.25 -13.52 5.43
CA PRO A 11 3.45 -13.96 6.58
C PRO A 11 1.94 -13.79 6.37
N PHE A 12 1.52 -12.87 5.49
CA PHE A 12 0.11 -12.61 5.16
C PHE A 12 -0.39 -13.39 3.95
N PHE A 13 0.47 -14.15 3.27
CA PHE A 13 0.07 -14.97 2.13
C PHE A 13 -0.72 -16.18 2.60
N ARG A 14 -1.87 -16.42 1.98
CA ARG A 14 -2.76 -17.55 2.28
C ARG A 14 -3.25 -18.20 0.99
N CYS A 15 -3.55 -19.49 1.08
CA CYS A 15 -4.18 -20.26 0.02
C CYS A 15 -5.62 -20.56 0.40
N GLY A 16 -6.59 -20.22 -0.45
CA GLY A 16 -8.02 -20.44 -0.22
C GLY A 16 -8.38 -21.92 0.00
N ARG A 17 -7.61 -22.82 -0.64
CA ARG A 17 -7.76 -24.28 -0.47
C ARG A 17 -7.01 -24.85 0.73
N LYS A 18 -6.35 -24.01 1.55
CA LYS A 18 -5.49 -24.45 2.67
C LYS A 18 -4.43 -25.48 2.27
N ALA A 19 -4.03 -25.47 0.99
CA ALA A 19 -3.08 -26.44 0.42
C ALA A 19 -1.61 -26.00 0.52
N LEU A 20 -1.33 -24.89 1.24
CA LEU A 20 0.01 -24.34 1.37
C LEU A 20 0.77 -25.12 2.45
N LEU A 21 1.78 -25.88 2.07
CA LEU A 21 2.68 -26.58 2.99
C LEU A 21 4.01 -25.83 3.03
N THR A 22 4.43 -25.44 4.24
CA THR A 22 5.73 -24.83 4.46
C THR A 22 6.62 -25.83 5.18
N ASP A 23 7.66 -26.33 4.51
CA ASP A 23 8.69 -27.12 5.17
C ASP A 23 9.59 -26.16 5.96
N ARG A 24 9.42 -26.15 7.28
CA ARG A 24 10.27 -25.36 8.20
C ARG A 24 11.44 -26.17 8.77
N ARG A 25 11.52 -27.48 8.47
CA ARG A 25 12.52 -28.39 9.04
C ARG A 25 13.80 -28.42 8.19
N SER A 26 13.68 -28.12 6.90
CA SER A 26 14.79 -28.04 5.97
C SER A 26 15.56 -26.72 6.09
N ARG A 27 16.89 -26.76 5.86
CA ARG A 27 17.75 -25.55 5.82
C ARG A 27 17.30 -24.52 4.78
N ASN A 28 16.61 -24.97 3.74
CA ASN A 28 15.97 -24.14 2.72
C ASN A 28 14.45 -24.33 2.81
N PRO A 29 13.70 -23.36 3.39
CA PRO A 29 12.26 -23.50 3.54
C PRO A 29 11.60 -23.44 2.16
N LYS A 30 11.17 -24.62 1.68
CA LYS A 30 10.40 -24.74 0.44
C LYS A 30 8.91 -24.65 0.74
N VAL A 31 8.18 -23.95 -0.12
CA VAL A 31 6.73 -23.85 -0.01
C VAL A 31 6.10 -24.67 -1.13
N MET A 32 5.38 -25.73 -0.75
CA MET A 32 4.77 -26.67 -1.69
C MET A 32 3.25 -26.56 -1.64
N CYS A 33 2.60 -26.97 -2.71
CA CYS A 33 1.16 -27.09 -2.82
C CYS A 33 0.76 -28.56 -2.63
N SER A 34 0.10 -28.90 -1.52
CA SER A 34 -0.36 -30.28 -1.28
C SER A 34 -1.40 -30.76 -2.29
N TRP A 35 -2.12 -29.83 -2.93
CA TRP A 35 -3.17 -30.17 -3.89
C TRP A 35 -2.61 -30.54 -5.27
N ALA A 36 -1.63 -29.78 -5.75
CA ALA A 36 -0.98 -30.04 -7.04
C ALA A 36 0.19 -31.03 -6.92
N GLY A 37 0.77 -31.17 -5.72
CA GLY A 37 2.02 -31.92 -5.51
C GLY A 37 3.29 -31.15 -5.90
N ASP A 38 3.15 -29.93 -6.44
CA ASP A 38 4.24 -29.12 -6.98
C ASP A 38 4.61 -27.91 -6.09
N GLU A 39 5.65 -27.18 -6.49
CA GLU A 39 6.05 -25.91 -5.87
C GLU A 39 4.94 -24.85 -5.97
N CYS A 40 4.80 -24.04 -4.92
CA CYS A 40 3.80 -22.98 -4.88
C CYS A 40 4.12 -21.84 -5.87
N LYS A 41 3.22 -21.60 -6.83
CA LYS A 41 3.33 -20.50 -7.83
C LYS A 41 3.14 -19.08 -7.27
N GLY A 42 2.93 -18.92 -5.96
CA GLY A 42 2.77 -17.61 -5.33
C GLY A 42 1.53 -16.85 -5.83
N SER A 43 1.71 -15.57 -6.19
CA SER A 43 0.62 -14.68 -6.64
C SER A 43 -0.03 -15.07 -7.97
N LEU A 44 0.59 -15.95 -8.77
CA LEU A 44 0.01 -16.46 -10.02
C LEU A 44 -1.06 -17.54 -9.79
N CYS A 45 -1.24 -18.01 -8.57
CA CYS A 45 -2.24 -19.02 -8.26
C CYS A 45 -3.63 -18.38 -8.08
N ASN A 46 -4.65 -18.91 -8.74
CA ASN A 46 -6.05 -18.45 -8.61
C ASN A 46 -6.61 -18.52 -7.19
N TYR A 47 -6.00 -19.34 -6.32
CA TYR A 47 -6.39 -19.50 -4.92
C TYR A 47 -5.50 -18.70 -3.96
N ALA A 48 -4.51 -17.96 -4.46
CA ALA A 48 -3.66 -17.11 -3.63
C ALA A 48 -4.41 -15.84 -3.26
N PHE A 49 -4.36 -15.49 -1.97
CA PHE A 49 -4.86 -14.21 -1.50
C PHE A 49 -4.02 -13.70 -0.33
N CYS A 50 -4.09 -12.39 -0.11
CA CYS A 50 -3.50 -11.76 1.06
C CYS A 50 -4.55 -11.67 2.16
N GLU A 51 -4.20 -12.10 3.38
CA GLU A 51 -5.05 -11.99 4.56
C GLU A 51 -5.48 -10.54 4.84
N ARG A 52 -4.60 -9.57 4.53
CA ARG A 52 -4.87 -8.13 4.64
C ARG A 52 -5.62 -7.53 3.44
N ARG A 53 -5.92 -8.34 2.41
CA ARG A 53 -6.60 -7.91 1.18
C ARG A 53 -5.85 -6.79 0.42
N LEU A 54 -4.51 -6.84 0.46
CA LEU A 54 -3.62 -5.86 -0.18
C LEU A 54 -2.91 -6.41 -1.43
N MET A 55 -3.27 -7.60 -1.88
CA MET A 55 -2.75 -8.18 -3.12
C MET A 55 -3.56 -7.60 -4.29
N LEU A 56 -2.89 -6.94 -5.23
CA LEU A 56 -3.52 -6.44 -6.45
C LEU A 56 -3.82 -7.58 -7.42
N ALA A 57 -4.72 -7.35 -8.38
CA ALA A 57 -5.07 -8.33 -9.41
C ALA A 57 -3.86 -8.79 -10.24
N ASP A 58 -2.89 -7.89 -10.44
CA ASP A 58 -1.62 -8.18 -11.13
C ASP A 58 -0.63 -9.00 -10.29
N GLY A 59 -0.97 -9.34 -9.05
CA GLY A 59 -0.15 -10.14 -8.13
C GLY A 59 0.93 -9.35 -7.39
N PHE A 60 0.87 -8.02 -7.42
CA PHE A 60 1.75 -7.12 -6.67
C PHE A 60 1.20 -6.80 -5.27
N CYS A 61 2.10 -6.35 -4.39
CA CYS A 61 1.79 -6.02 -3.01
C CYS A 61 1.49 -4.52 -2.84
N GLY A 62 0.26 -4.15 -2.47
CA GLY A 62 -0.15 -2.77 -2.23
C GLY A 62 0.34 -2.17 -0.90
N LEU A 63 1.12 -2.91 -0.11
CA LEU A 63 1.76 -2.40 1.12
C LEU A 63 2.87 -1.39 0.80
N GLU A 64 3.57 -1.55 -0.33
CA GLU A 64 4.68 -0.66 -0.68
C GLU A 64 4.20 0.61 -1.38
N GLU A 65 3.11 0.55 -2.16
CA GLU A 65 2.46 1.74 -2.71
C GLU A 65 2.07 2.73 -1.59
N ARG A 66 1.52 2.23 -0.48
CA ARG A 66 1.18 3.07 0.69
C ARG A 66 2.38 3.68 1.42
N LYS A 67 3.59 3.15 1.23
CA LYS A 67 4.79 3.68 1.89
C LYS A 67 5.31 4.95 1.21
N GLU A 68 5.08 5.12 -0.10
CA GLU A 68 5.54 6.29 -0.84
C GLU A 68 4.73 7.56 -0.53
N GLU A 69 3.49 7.46 -0.04
CA GLU A 69 2.58 8.62 0.07
C GLU A 69 2.42 9.26 1.46
N LYS A 70 3.21 8.87 2.46
CA LYS A 70 3.17 9.57 3.77
C LYS A 70 4.55 9.92 4.26
N ARG A 71 5.23 10.83 3.54
CA ARG A 71 5.95 11.88 4.26
C ARG A 71 4.88 12.67 5.01
N MET A 72 4.56 12.25 6.24
CA MET A 72 3.76 13.05 7.15
C MET A 72 4.54 14.34 7.36
N LYS A 73 4.17 15.40 6.64
CA LYS A 73 4.50 16.75 7.06
C LYS A 73 3.96 16.90 8.49
N SER A 74 4.71 17.54 9.37
CA SER A 74 4.19 17.81 10.71
C SER A 74 2.93 18.67 10.60
N LEU A 75 2.02 18.54 11.56
CA LEU A 75 0.80 19.35 11.62
C LEU A 75 1.12 20.87 11.57
N GLU A 76 2.26 21.27 12.15
CA GLU A 76 2.77 22.65 12.10
C GLU A 76 3.22 23.08 10.70
N GLU A 77 3.91 22.21 9.96
CA GLU A 77 4.36 22.50 8.59
C GLU A 77 3.16 22.66 7.64
N GLU A 78 2.15 21.81 7.78
CA GLU A 78 0.91 21.89 7.00
C GLU A 78 0.10 23.16 7.32
N ALA A 79 0.00 23.53 8.60
CA ALA A 79 -0.69 24.74 9.04
C ALA A 79 -0.02 26.02 8.53
N GLU A 80 1.32 26.06 8.49
CA GLU A 80 2.05 27.23 7.97
C GLU A 80 1.85 27.41 6.45
N GLU A 81 1.89 26.31 5.68
CA GLU A 81 1.69 26.33 4.23
C GLU A 81 0.27 26.80 3.87
N LEU A 82 -0.75 26.27 4.56
CA LEU A 82 -2.14 26.71 4.41
C LEU A 82 -2.33 28.19 4.81
N GLY A 83 -1.69 28.62 5.90
CA GLY A 83 -1.72 30.01 6.36
C GLY A 83 -1.12 31.00 5.34
N ARG A 84 0.00 30.64 4.70
CA ARG A 84 0.60 31.44 3.62
C ARG A 84 -0.32 31.54 2.40
N SER A 85 -0.93 30.42 2.01
CA SER A 85 -1.89 30.37 0.89
C SER A 85 -3.10 31.28 1.15
N LEU A 86 -3.71 31.19 2.34
CA LEU A 86 -4.84 32.03 2.75
C LEU A 86 -4.50 33.52 2.74
N LYS A 87 -3.33 33.91 3.28
CA LYS A 87 -2.88 35.32 3.25
C LYS A 87 -2.78 35.84 1.82
N SER A 88 -2.17 35.07 0.93
CA SER A 88 -2.01 35.47 -0.47
C SER A 88 -3.36 35.57 -1.21
N ALA A 89 -4.31 34.69 -0.89
CA ALA A 89 -5.67 34.74 -1.43
C ALA A 89 -6.44 35.97 -0.90
N GLN A 90 -6.31 36.27 0.40
CA GLN A 90 -6.91 37.45 1.02
C GLN A 90 -6.36 38.76 0.42
N GLU A 91 -5.05 38.84 0.15
CA GLU A 91 -4.46 40.02 -0.49
C GLU A 91 -5.00 40.24 -1.91
N LYS A 92 -5.17 39.15 -2.68
CA LYS A 92 -5.78 39.21 -4.02
C LYS A 92 -7.26 39.60 -3.96
N LEU A 93 -8.00 39.12 -2.97
CA LEU A 93 -9.40 39.52 -2.74
C LEU A 93 -9.51 41.01 -2.38
N LYS A 94 -8.62 41.51 -1.50
CA LYS A 94 -8.55 42.93 -1.14
C LYS A 94 -8.21 43.82 -2.33
N ARG A 95 -7.32 43.38 -3.22
CA ARG A 95 -6.94 44.10 -4.44
C ARG A 95 -8.03 44.13 -5.51
N SER A 96 -8.88 43.11 -5.56
CA SER A 96 -9.98 43.00 -6.54
C SER A 96 -11.27 43.74 -6.12
N GLY A 97 -11.26 44.44 -4.98
CA GLY A 97 -12.37 45.31 -4.56
C GLY A 97 -13.59 44.59 -3.98
N MET A 98 -13.57 43.26 -3.87
CA MET A 98 -14.63 42.45 -3.24
C MET A 98 -14.51 42.48 -1.71
N ARG A 99 -14.70 43.67 -1.12
CA ARG A 99 -14.58 43.89 0.34
C ARG A 99 -15.70 43.27 1.17
N GLU A 100 -16.79 42.82 0.54
CA GLU A 100 -18.00 42.32 1.23
C GLU A 100 -17.93 40.84 1.64
N PHE A 101 -16.87 40.11 1.29
CA PHE A 101 -16.68 38.68 1.64
C PHE A 101 -15.57 38.43 2.67
N ILE A 102 -15.05 39.48 3.29
CA ILE A 102 -14.03 39.39 4.35
C ILE A 102 -14.76 39.34 5.69
N ILE A 103 -14.89 38.15 6.27
CA ILE A 103 -15.39 37.90 7.64
C ILE A 103 -14.23 38.09 8.63
#